data_AF-A0A0K8PDR0-F1
#
_entry.id   AF-A0A0K8PDR0-F1
#
_cell.length_a   1.000
_cell.length_b   1.000
_cell.length_c   1.000
_cell.angle_alpha   90.00
_cell.angle_beta   90.00
_cell.angle_gamma   90.00
#
_symmetry.space_group_name_H-M   'P 1'
#
loop_
_entity.id
_entity.type
_entity.pdbx_description
1 polymer ?
#
loop_
_entity_poly.entity_id
_entity_poly.type
_entity_poly.pdbx_seq_one_letter_code
_entity_poly.pdbx_strand_id
1 'polypeptide(L)'
;MPPVPASQGHPAHIPEKADSQAARRRKGSRGGRPPGFDEERYKKRNTVERAIYRLKQARAVATRYDKRGYVFLGTATVAALVIWLRT
;
A
#
# COMPACT_ATOMS: atom_id res chain seq x y z
N MET A 1 -4.04 -30.37 29.69
CA MET A 1 -4.26 -29.08 29.02
C MET A 1 -3.37 -29.03 27.77
N PRO A 2 -3.92 -28.94 26.55
CA PRO A 2 -3.10 -28.70 25.37
C PRO A 2 -2.53 -27.27 25.40
N PRO A 3 -1.31 -27.04 24.86
CA PRO A 3 -0.72 -25.71 24.78
C PRO A 3 -1.56 -24.82 23.87
N VAL A 4 -1.84 -23.60 24.35
CA VAL A 4 -2.56 -22.57 23.60
C VAL A 4 -1.74 -22.22 22.34
N PRO A 5 -2.31 -22.27 21.13
CA PRO A 5 -1.57 -21.87 19.93
C PRO A 5 -1.16 -20.40 20.06
N ALA A 6 0.13 -20.13 19.88
CA ALA A 6 0.67 -18.78 19.86
C ALA A 6 -0.16 -17.94 18.88
N SER A 7 -0.75 -16.84 19.38
CA SER A 7 -1.58 -15.94 18.58
C SER A 7 -0.78 -15.50 17.35
N GLN A 8 -1.28 -15.87 16.17
CA GLN A 8 -0.66 -15.42 14.92
C GLN A 8 -0.83 -13.91 14.85
N GLY A 9 0.28 -13.17 14.85
CA GLY A 9 0.27 -11.72 14.69
C GLY A 9 -0.47 -11.36 13.40
N HIS A 10 -1.33 -10.34 13.46
CA HIS A 10 -2.09 -9.90 12.30
C HIS A 10 -1.14 -9.53 11.14
N PRO A 11 -1.45 -9.92 9.90
CA PRO A 11 -0.64 -9.55 8.74
C PRO A 11 -0.63 -8.03 8.63
N ALA A 12 0.57 -7.44 8.68
CA ALA A 12 0.75 -6.01 8.59
C ALA A 12 1.21 -5.64 7.18
N HIS A 13 0.46 -4.76 6.54
CA HIS A 13 0.76 -4.27 5.19
C HIS A 13 1.74 -3.09 5.17
N ILE A 14 2.11 -2.59 6.35
CA ILE A 14 2.99 -1.45 6.55
C ILE A 14 4.24 -1.97 7.25
N PRO A 15 5.45 -1.60 6.77
CA PRO A 15 6.68 -2.02 7.42
C PRO A 15 6.73 -1.47 8.84
N GLU A 16 7.18 -2.30 9.77
CA GLU A 16 7.46 -1.87 11.13
C GLU A 16 8.63 -0.87 11.13
N LYS A 17 8.46 0.28 11.79
CA LYS A 17 9.50 1.32 11.89
C LYS A 17 10.78 0.76 12.49
N ALA A 18 11.94 1.23 12.02
CA ALA A 18 13.25 0.78 12.48
C ALA A 18 13.41 0.93 14.01
N ASP A 19 12.91 2.02 14.59
CA ASP A 19 12.96 2.27 16.05
C ASP A 19 12.11 1.26 16.83
N SER A 20 10.97 0.86 16.29
CA SER A 20 10.09 -0.16 16.87
C SER A 20 10.74 -1.54 16.82
N GLN A 21 11.43 -1.86 15.71
CA GLN A 21 12.23 -3.08 15.61
C GLN A 21 13.40 -3.09 16.60
N ALA A 22 14.10 -1.97 16.76
CA ALA A 22 15.21 -1.82 17.70
C ALA A 22 14.74 -1.94 19.16
N ALA A 23 13.63 -1.29 19.51
CA ALA A 23 13.00 -1.42 20.83
C ALA A 23 12.54 -2.86 21.11
N ARG A 24 11.97 -3.56 20.10
CA ARG A 24 11.60 -4.97 20.22
C ARG A 24 12.82 -5.86 20.46
N ARG A 25 13.88 -5.69 19.65
CA ARG A 25 15.15 -6.44 19.81
C ARG A 25 15.74 -6.23 21.20
N ARG A 26 15.72 -4.99 21.71
CA ARG A 26 16.19 -4.64 23.06
C ARG A 26 15.36 -5.31 24.17
N LYS A 27 14.08 -5.64 23.91
CA LYS A 27 13.16 -6.28 24.85
C LYS A 27 13.23 -7.82 24.84
N GLY A 28 13.96 -8.44 23.91
CA GLY A 28 14.21 -9.89 23.87
C GLY A 28 12.93 -10.72 23.79
N SER A 29 12.81 -11.75 24.62
CA SER A 29 11.63 -12.64 24.68
C SER A 29 10.32 -11.93 25.05
N ARG A 30 10.39 -10.76 25.70
CA ARG A 30 9.23 -9.91 26.03
C ARG A 30 8.81 -8.99 24.86
N GLY A 31 9.55 -9.00 23.75
CA GLY A 31 9.29 -8.17 22.57
C GLY A 31 8.15 -8.65 21.68
N GLY A 32 7.68 -9.89 21.86
CA GLY A 32 6.61 -10.44 21.03
C GLY A 32 7.05 -10.76 19.59
N ARG A 33 6.15 -11.37 18.81
CA ARG A 33 6.42 -11.81 17.44
C ARG A 33 6.34 -10.62 16.47
N PRO A 34 7.30 -10.46 15.53
CA PRO A 34 7.20 -9.43 14.50
C PRO A 34 5.91 -9.57 13.69
N PRO A 35 5.30 -8.45 13.24
CA PRO A 35 4.19 -8.50 12.30
C PRO A 35 4.62 -9.23 11.03
N GLY A 36 3.72 -10.04 10.46
CA GLY A 36 3.94 -10.66 9.14
C GLY A 36 3.90 -9.58 8.07
N PHE A 37 5.05 -8.98 7.78
CA PHE A 37 5.23 -8.00 6.71
C PHE A 37 5.71 -8.71 5.45
N ASP A 38 4.95 -8.55 4.36
CA ASP A 38 5.29 -9.07 3.04
C ASP A 38 5.95 -7.95 2.22
N GLU A 39 7.29 -8.01 2.14
CA GLU A 39 8.10 -7.02 1.44
C GLU A 39 7.87 -7.03 -0.08
N GLU A 40 7.59 -8.19 -0.68
CA GLU A 40 7.30 -8.27 -2.12
C GLU A 40 6.00 -7.57 -2.46
N ARG A 41 4.97 -7.78 -1.63
CA ARG A 41 3.68 -7.12 -1.79
C ARG A 41 3.79 -5.62 -1.54
N TYR A 42 4.64 -5.20 -0.62
CA TYR A 42 4.92 -3.78 -0.36
C TYR A 42 5.70 -3.12 -1.52
N LYS A 43 6.65 -3.81 -2.17
CA LYS A 43 7.39 -3.28 -3.33
C LYS A 43 6.46 -3.00 -4.52
N LYS A 44 5.53 -3.91 -4.81
CA LYS A 44 4.54 -3.76 -5.90
C LYS A 44 3.62 -2.55 -5.70
N ARG A 45 3.37 -2.16 -4.44
CA ARG A 45 2.53 -1.00 -4.08
C ARG A 45 3.11 0.33 -4.57
N ASN A 46 4.43 0.54 -4.51
CA ASN A 46 5.07 1.79 -4.96
C ASN A 46 4.83 2.07 -6.45
N THR A 47 4.84 1.03 -7.30
CA THR A 47 4.56 1.19 -8.73
C THR A 47 3.12 1.64 -8.97
N VAL A 48 2.16 1.03 -8.27
CA VAL A 48 0.74 1.39 -8.35
C VAL A 48 0.51 2.81 -7.82
N GLU A 49 1.10 3.16 -6.68
CA GLU A 49 1.00 4.50 -6.10
C GLU A 49 1.58 5.57 -7.02
N ARG A 50 2.73 5.31 -7.66
CA ARG A 50 3.33 6.21 -8.66
C ARG A 50 2.42 6.38 -9.87
N ALA A 51 1.80 5.31 -10.36
CA ALA A 51 0.85 5.39 -11.47
C ALA A 51 -0.39 6.23 -11.09
N ILE A 52 -0.97 6.00 -9.91
CA ILE A 52 -2.11 6.78 -9.40
C ILE A 52 -1.71 8.25 -9.18
N TYR A 53 -0.51 8.52 -8.68
CA TYR A 53 -0.02 9.88 -8.51
C TYR A 53 0.09 10.61 -9.85
N ARG A 54 0.64 9.96 -10.89
CA ARG A 54 0.67 10.51 -12.25
C ARG A 54 -0.74 10.75 -12.81
N LEU A 55 -1.67 9.82 -12.60
CA LEU A 55 -3.07 10.00 -13.01
C LEU A 55 -3.71 11.20 -12.33
N LYS A 56 -3.42 11.43 -11.04
CA LYS A 56 -3.91 12.59 -10.29
C LYS A 56 -3.26 13.92 -10.70
N GLN A 57 -2.21 13.93 -11.52
CA GLN A 57 -1.74 15.18 -12.14
C GLN A 57 -2.74 15.71 -13.17
N ALA A 58 -3.59 14.85 -13.75
CA ALA A 58 -4.68 15.28 -14.59
C ALA A 58 -5.82 15.85 -13.73
N ARG A 59 -6.06 17.17 -13.83
CA ARG A 59 -7.07 17.88 -13.03
C ARG A 59 -8.46 17.23 -13.12
N ALA A 60 -8.87 16.79 -14.31
CA ALA A 60 -10.15 16.12 -14.53
C ALA A 60 -10.29 14.82 -13.71
N VAL A 61 -9.22 14.03 -13.60
CA VAL A 61 -9.18 12.80 -12.81
C VAL A 61 -9.12 13.11 -11.31
N ALA A 62 -8.37 14.15 -10.93
CA ALA A 62 -8.19 14.54 -9.52
C ALA A 62 -9.49 15.07 -8.88
N THR A 63 -10.25 15.89 -9.60
CA THR A 63 -11.43 16.55 -9.04
C THR A 63 -12.69 15.69 -9.10
N ARG A 64 -12.74 14.69 -9.99
CA ARG A 64 -13.86 13.72 -10.13
C ARG A 64 -15.24 14.38 -10.01
N TYR A 65 -15.52 15.37 -10.85
CA TYR A 65 -16.84 16.05 -10.88
C TYR A 65 -17.86 15.37 -11.80
N ASP A 66 -17.46 14.31 -12.50
CA ASP A 66 -18.35 13.57 -13.40
C ASP A 66 -19.49 12.91 -12.63
N LYS A 67 -20.73 13.27 -12.98
CA LYS A 67 -21.94 12.67 -12.40
C LYS A 67 -22.13 11.19 -12.78
N ARG A 68 -21.46 10.72 -13.83
CA ARG A 68 -21.62 9.37 -14.39
C ARG A 68 -20.28 8.63 -14.37
N GLY A 69 -20.28 7.41 -13.81
CA GLY A 69 -19.06 6.62 -13.62
C GLY A 69 -18.31 6.29 -14.91
N TYR A 70 -19.02 6.14 -16.04
CA TYR A 70 -18.38 5.87 -17.33
C TYR A 70 -17.62 7.07 -17.89
N VAL A 71 -18.06 8.31 -17.59
CA VAL A 71 -17.36 9.53 -18.04
C VAL A 71 -16.04 9.63 -17.27
N PHE A 72 -16.09 9.42 -15.95
CA PHE A 72 -14.89 9.35 -15.12
C PHE A 72 -13.94 8.22 -15.56
N LEU A 73 -14.48 7.04 -15.90
CA LEU A 73 -13.66 5.94 -16.40
C LEU A 73 -12.98 6.34 -17.72
N GLY A 74 -13.71 6.95 -18.65
CA GLY A 74 -13.15 7.45 -19.91
C GLY A 74 -12.04 8.47 -19.70
N THR A 75 -12.22 9.43 -18.80
CA THR A 75 -11.17 10.43 -18.50
C THR A 75 -9.95 9.78 -17.84
N ALA A 76 -10.14 8.83 -16.94
CA ALA A 76 -9.05 8.06 -16.33
C ALA A 76 -8.30 7.20 -17.38
N THR A 77 -9.01 6.57 -18.32
CA THR A 77 -8.42 5.77 -19.40
C THR A 77 -7.60 6.64 -20.35
N VAL A 78 -8.13 7.79 -20.77
CA VAL A 78 -7.38 8.74 -21.62
C VAL A 78 -6.14 9.24 -20.89
N ALA A 79 -6.26 9.61 -19.61
CA ALA A 79 -5.10 10.03 -18.81
C ALA A 79 -4.04 8.92 -18.68
N ALA A 80 -4.48 7.66 -18.50
CA ALA A 80 -3.58 6.51 -18.47
C ALA A 80 -2.86 6.30 -19.81
N LEU A 81 -3.57 6.41 -20.93
CA LEU A 81 -3.00 6.32 -22.27
C LEU A 81 -1.96 7.42 -22.53
N VAL A 82 -2.25 8.67 -22.13
CA VAL A 82 -1.30 9.78 -22.26
C VAL A 82 -0.03 9.54 -21.44
N ILE A 83 -0.16 9.02 -20.21
CA ILE A 83 0.99 8.66 -19.37
C ILE A 83 1.80 7.52 -20.01
N TRP A 84 1.12 6.53 -20.59
CA TRP A 84 1.76 5.39 -21.23
C TRP A 84 2.53 5.79 -22.49
N LEU A 85 1.94 6.62 -23.36
CA LEU A 85 2.61 7.13 -24.57
C LEU A 85 3.78 8.09 -24.29
N ARG A 86 3.81 8.67 -23.08
CA ARG A 86 4.87 9.61 -22.65
C ARG A 86 5.97 8.94 -21.83
N THR A 87 5.78 7.70 -21.42
CA THR A 87 6.78 6.90 -20.69
C THR A 87 7.69 6.21 -21.70
#